data_AF-A0A8T2WCQ8-F1
#
_entry.id   AF-A0A8T2WCQ8-F1
#
_cell.length_a   1.000
_cell.length_b   1.000
_cell.length_c   1.000
_cell.angle_alpha   90.00
_cell.angle_beta   90.00
_cell.angle_gamma   90.00
#
_symmetry.space_group_name_H-M   'P 1'
#
loop_
_entity.id
_entity.type
_entity.pdbx_description
1 polymer ?
#
loop_
_entity_poly.entity_id
_entity_poly.type
_entity_poly.pdbx_seq_one_letter_code
_entity_poly.pdbx_strand_id
1 'polypeptide(L)'
;MAEVKHENGTDVPPSNPQIPPVDPAAPDAATNGAHPHNPIDPEAFYSPEHLKEREERQARRDVLKQYRDPISTLPLNHCWEIPGRPNVVFAIRDYAQPTPTEGRRNARDELPFLFKAFEVGQQPPPRPGTKRAEAPRAATIHEYLDWTVTASEPEDPDELDFGGFRVLILMPRFKLQWPPPSAPYNSDQPLVHSQLGAPLPPIPHILVHQKPISAATIRIGPGWLEVPFYATQETRRNRGNGRALLESIEDICRMLKIPRILLCSTDDSRVKNTWRRLGFNFTTKEDLDKMGVTRHDLLHMDNTVQMHKDVPPRAPWKPISLVHGDMKQRLYYMPGGGGVPPVPEEIMNMNTTKPMPGGKLLGGGSGAAAKKTTNPPKKRKR
;
A
#
# COMPACT_ATOMS: atom_id res chain seq x y z
N MET A 1 -66.27 -3.02 22.14
CA MET A 1 -66.68 -1.84 21.36
C MET A 1 -65.56 -0.82 21.41
N ALA A 2 -64.74 -0.79 20.36
CA ALA A 2 -63.90 0.32 19.91
C ALA A 2 -63.15 -0.20 18.68
N GLU A 3 -63.60 0.27 17.53
CA GLU A 3 -63.09 0.00 16.19
C GLU A 3 -61.73 0.71 16.03
N VAL A 4 -60.68 0.00 15.62
CA VAL A 4 -59.42 0.63 15.20
C VAL A 4 -59.03 0.07 13.83
N LYS A 5 -58.96 1.00 12.88
CA LYS A 5 -58.71 0.83 11.46
C LYS A 5 -57.30 0.30 11.20
N HIS A 6 -57.18 -0.62 10.24
CA HIS A 6 -55.93 -0.96 9.59
C HIS A 6 -55.61 0.08 8.51
N GLU A 7 -54.54 0.84 8.70
CA GLU A 7 -53.86 1.56 7.61
C GLU A 7 -52.54 0.83 7.32
N ASN A 8 -52.48 0.23 6.13
CA ASN A 8 -51.26 -0.34 5.56
C ASN A 8 -50.40 0.81 5.02
N GLY A 9 -49.36 1.19 5.76
CA GLY A 9 -48.25 1.98 5.25
C GLY A 9 -47.23 1.08 4.57
N THR A 10 -47.18 1.10 3.25
CA THR A 10 -46.09 0.55 2.44
C THR A 10 -44.88 1.49 2.50
N ASP A 11 -43.84 1.09 3.23
CA ASP A 11 -42.51 1.70 3.12
C ASP A 11 -41.86 1.27 1.79
N VAL A 12 -41.74 2.23 0.86
CA VAL A 12 -40.97 2.10 -0.38
C VAL A 12 -39.49 2.32 -0.03
N PRO A 13 -38.57 1.39 -0.33
CA PRO A 13 -37.15 1.63 -0.14
C PRO A 13 -36.64 2.71 -1.10
N PRO A 14 -35.65 3.54 -0.71
CA PRO A 14 -35.14 4.60 -1.58
C PRO A 14 -34.56 4.02 -2.87
N SER A 15 -35.06 4.55 -3.98
CA SER A 15 -34.61 4.26 -5.33
C SER A 15 -33.10 4.48 -5.46
N ASN A 16 -32.42 3.41 -5.87
CA ASN A 16 -31.03 3.42 -6.33
C ASN A 16 -30.86 4.49 -7.43
N PRO A 17 -29.84 5.36 -7.41
CA PRO A 17 -29.61 6.29 -8.51
C PRO A 17 -29.36 5.49 -9.79
N GLN A 18 -30.30 5.61 -10.74
CA GLN A 18 -30.20 5.03 -12.07
C GLN A 18 -28.95 5.60 -12.74
N ILE A 19 -28.00 4.71 -13.00
CA ILE A 19 -26.91 4.95 -13.94
C ILE A 19 -27.56 5.21 -15.30
N PRO A 20 -27.29 6.34 -15.97
CA PRO A 20 -27.86 6.60 -17.28
C PRO A 20 -27.43 5.49 -18.27
N PRO A 21 -28.30 5.10 -19.20
CA PRO A 21 -27.95 4.15 -20.24
C PRO A 21 -26.78 4.71 -21.05
N VAL A 22 -25.72 3.91 -21.17
CA VAL A 22 -24.55 4.22 -21.99
C VAL A 22 -24.98 4.21 -23.46
N ASP A 23 -24.77 5.32 -24.16
CA ASP A 23 -25.03 5.46 -25.58
C ASP A 23 -24.34 4.35 -26.40
N PRO A 24 -25.03 3.65 -27.32
CA PRO A 24 -24.46 2.57 -28.12
C PRO A 24 -23.68 3.08 -29.36
N ALA A 25 -23.07 4.27 -29.28
CA ALA A 25 -22.36 4.88 -30.41
C ALA A 25 -21.03 5.50 -29.96
N ALA A 26 -20.10 4.66 -29.50
CA ALA A 26 -18.69 4.99 -29.44
C ALA A 26 -17.91 3.91 -30.22
N PRO A 27 -17.08 4.28 -31.21
CA PRO A 27 -16.36 3.33 -32.03
C PRO A 27 -15.33 2.57 -31.18
N ASP A 28 -15.39 1.25 -31.26
CA ASP A 28 -14.40 0.24 -30.86
C ASP A 28 -13.19 0.74 -30.04
N ALA A 29 -13.37 0.90 -28.73
CA ALA A 29 -12.28 0.96 -27.76
C ALA A 29 -11.70 -0.44 -27.47
N ALA A 30 -11.46 -1.21 -28.55
CA ALA A 30 -10.84 -2.52 -28.53
C ALA A 30 -9.62 -2.49 -29.45
N THR A 31 -8.55 -1.87 -29.00
CA THR A 31 -7.21 -2.16 -29.51
C THR A 31 -6.27 -2.31 -28.33
N ASN A 32 -6.15 -3.58 -27.93
CA ASN A 32 -5.11 -4.15 -27.11
C ASN A 32 -3.78 -3.37 -27.22
N GLY A 33 -3.13 -3.07 -26.10
CA GLY A 33 -1.68 -2.86 -26.04
C GLY A 33 -0.89 -4.13 -26.38
N ALA A 34 -1.37 -4.90 -27.35
CA ALA A 34 -0.58 -5.88 -28.04
C ALA A 34 0.52 -5.11 -28.77
N HIS A 35 1.77 -5.45 -28.48
CA HIS A 35 2.72 -5.51 -29.58
C HIS A 35 1.99 -6.28 -30.69
N PRO A 36 1.76 -5.69 -31.87
CA PRO A 36 1.17 -6.45 -32.95
C PRO A 36 2.09 -7.63 -33.19
N HIS A 37 1.66 -8.82 -32.79
CA HIS A 37 2.23 -10.07 -33.26
C HIS A 37 1.79 -10.18 -34.71
N ASN A 38 2.42 -9.38 -35.57
CA ASN A 38 2.57 -9.76 -36.95
C ASN A 38 3.14 -11.18 -36.93
N PRO A 39 2.61 -12.11 -37.73
CA PRO A 39 3.21 -13.44 -37.86
C PRO A 39 4.69 -13.21 -38.08
N ILE A 40 5.49 -13.65 -37.09
CA ILE A 40 6.93 -13.46 -37.11
C ILE A 40 7.38 -14.24 -38.32
N ASP A 41 7.76 -13.53 -39.37
CA ASP A 41 8.46 -14.14 -40.49
C ASP A 41 9.67 -14.86 -39.89
N PRO A 42 9.76 -16.20 -39.98
CA PRO A 42 10.84 -16.95 -39.38
C PRO A 42 12.21 -16.44 -39.83
N GLU A 43 12.31 -15.88 -41.04
CA GLU A 43 13.54 -15.28 -41.54
C GLU A 43 13.85 -13.94 -40.87
N ALA A 44 12.84 -13.11 -40.56
CA ALA A 44 13.02 -11.86 -39.84
C ALA A 44 13.50 -12.07 -38.38
N PHE A 45 13.09 -13.19 -37.75
CA PHE A 45 13.53 -13.56 -36.41
C PHE A 45 15.03 -13.87 -36.33
N TYR A 46 15.64 -14.36 -37.41
CA TYR A 46 17.09 -14.59 -37.48
C TYR A 46 17.83 -13.48 -38.22
N SER A 47 17.18 -12.34 -38.47
CA SER A 47 17.85 -11.20 -39.09
C SER A 47 18.99 -10.68 -38.20
N PRO A 48 20.11 -10.23 -38.78
CA PRO A 48 21.21 -9.64 -38.00
C PRO A 48 20.78 -8.46 -37.12
N GLU A 49 19.80 -7.68 -37.57
CA GLU A 49 19.24 -6.56 -36.80
C GLU A 49 18.51 -7.03 -35.54
N HIS A 50 17.71 -8.09 -35.64
CA HIS A 50 16.98 -8.65 -34.50
C HIS A 50 17.95 -9.30 -33.49
N LEU A 51 18.96 -10.02 -33.96
CA LEU A 51 19.99 -10.58 -33.07
C LEU A 51 20.73 -9.50 -32.29
N LYS A 52 21.09 -8.40 -32.96
CA LYS A 52 21.71 -7.24 -32.31
C LYS A 52 20.78 -6.61 -31.26
N GLU A 53 19.49 -6.47 -31.57
CA GLU A 53 18.51 -5.95 -30.61
C GLU A 53 18.40 -6.86 -29.37
N ARG A 54 18.40 -8.19 -29.56
CA ARG A 54 18.38 -9.15 -28.45
C ARG A 54 19.63 -9.05 -27.57
N GLU A 55 20.81 -8.91 -28.18
CA GLU A 55 22.07 -8.69 -27.46
C GLU A 55 22.03 -7.38 -26.65
N GLU A 56 21.54 -6.28 -27.24
CA GLU A 56 21.37 -4.99 -26.57
C GLU A 56 20.39 -5.08 -25.39
N ARG A 57 19.27 -5.81 -25.55
CA ARG A 57 18.30 -6.07 -24.47
C ARG A 57 18.90 -6.88 -23.34
N GLN A 58 19.63 -7.95 -23.66
CA GLN A 58 20.28 -8.78 -22.65
C GLN A 58 21.33 -7.98 -21.88
N ALA A 59 22.18 -7.22 -22.58
CA ALA A 59 23.16 -6.35 -21.95
C ALA A 59 22.50 -5.31 -21.03
N ARG A 60 21.35 -4.72 -21.46
CA ARG A 60 20.59 -3.80 -20.61
C ARG A 60 20.07 -4.48 -19.35
N ARG A 61 19.55 -5.72 -19.44
CA ARG A 61 19.07 -6.48 -18.29
C ARG A 61 20.18 -6.80 -17.30
N ASP A 62 21.37 -7.17 -17.78
CA ASP A 62 22.52 -7.43 -16.91
C ASP A 62 22.90 -6.19 -16.10
N VAL A 63 22.85 -5.00 -16.73
CA VAL A 63 23.00 -3.73 -16.03
C VAL A 63 21.89 -3.54 -14.99
N LEU A 64 20.62 -3.73 -15.36
CA LEU A 64 19.50 -3.60 -14.41
C LEU A 64 19.63 -4.56 -13.22
N LYS A 65 20.10 -5.79 -13.44
CA LYS A 65 20.33 -6.79 -12.39
C LYS A 65 21.32 -6.28 -11.34
N GLN A 66 22.43 -5.68 -11.76
CA GLN A 66 23.41 -5.07 -10.84
C GLN A 66 22.79 -3.94 -10.00
N TYR A 67 21.94 -3.10 -10.60
CA TYR A 67 21.25 -2.02 -9.86
C TYR A 67 20.16 -2.52 -8.91
N ARG A 68 19.66 -3.75 -9.10
CA ARG A 68 18.65 -4.36 -8.21
C ARG A 68 19.27 -4.95 -6.94
N ASP A 69 20.54 -5.34 -6.97
CA ASP A 69 21.21 -5.97 -5.83
C ASP A 69 21.06 -5.21 -4.49
N PRO A 70 21.16 -3.87 -4.42
CA PRO A 70 20.99 -3.15 -3.16
C PRO A 70 19.63 -3.41 -2.47
N ILE A 71 18.52 -3.58 -3.21
CA ILE A 71 17.22 -3.87 -2.59
C ILE A 71 17.15 -5.27 -2.01
N SER A 72 17.89 -6.21 -2.56
CA SER A 72 17.87 -7.61 -2.12
C SER A 72 18.58 -7.79 -0.77
N THR A 73 19.47 -6.85 -0.42
CA THR A 73 20.17 -6.81 0.88
C THR A 73 19.32 -6.26 2.02
N LEU A 74 18.16 -5.67 1.73
CA LEU A 74 17.27 -5.13 2.75
C LEU A 74 16.64 -6.28 3.57
N PRO A 75 16.49 -6.12 4.89
CA PRO A 75 15.87 -7.17 5.71
C PRO A 75 14.45 -7.44 5.28
N LEU A 76 14.16 -8.70 5.04
CA LEU A 76 12.81 -9.15 4.78
C LEU A 76 12.08 -9.35 6.11
N ASN A 77 10.78 -9.07 6.12
CA ASN A 77 9.88 -9.30 7.25
C ASN A 77 10.19 -8.51 8.54
N HIS A 78 11.22 -7.67 8.54
CA HIS A 78 11.47 -6.73 9.62
C HIS A 78 10.46 -5.58 9.57
N CYS A 79 9.98 -5.12 10.73
CA CYS A 79 9.02 -4.03 10.82
C CYS A 79 9.70 -2.75 11.27
N TRP A 80 9.47 -1.67 10.52
CA TRP A 80 9.97 -0.34 10.84
C TRP A 80 8.83 0.61 11.17
N GLU A 81 9.04 1.44 12.19
CA GLU A 81 8.15 2.55 12.50
C GLU A 81 8.39 3.71 11.53
N ILE A 82 7.31 4.40 11.14
CA ILE A 82 7.39 5.61 10.30
C ILE A 82 7.40 6.83 11.22
N PRO A 83 8.42 7.70 11.16
CA PRO A 83 8.42 8.98 11.88
C PRO A 83 7.14 9.78 11.64
N GLY A 84 6.53 10.29 12.71
CA GLY A 84 5.27 11.05 12.63
C GLY A 84 4.02 10.20 12.42
N ARG A 85 4.15 8.89 12.14
CA ARG A 85 3.03 7.94 12.01
C ARG A 85 3.23 6.67 12.84
N PRO A 86 3.39 6.76 14.17
CA PRO A 86 3.69 5.61 15.02
C PRO A 86 2.54 4.57 15.12
N ASN A 87 1.39 4.83 14.49
CA ASN A 87 0.23 3.93 14.45
C ASN A 87 0.33 2.87 13.36
N VAL A 88 1.28 3.02 12.44
CA VAL A 88 1.51 2.10 11.34
C VAL A 88 3.00 1.78 11.28
N VAL A 89 3.30 0.60 10.77
CA VAL A 89 4.64 0.12 10.51
C VAL A 89 4.69 -0.38 9.08
N PHE A 90 5.88 -0.39 8.50
CA PHE A 90 6.09 -1.00 7.19
C PHE A 90 7.08 -2.15 7.28
N ALA A 91 7.00 -3.06 6.31
CA ALA A 91 7.91 -4.18 6.15
C ALA A 91 8.10 -4.47 4.66
N ILE A 92 9.23 -5.09 4.32
CA ILE A 92 9.51 -5.57 2.96
C ILE A 92 9.24 -7.07 2.93
N ARG A 93 8.51 -7.53 1.92
CA ARG A 93 8.21 -8.93 1.64
C ARG A 93 8.90 -9.36 0.36
N ASP A 94 9.27 -10.63 0.34
CA ASP A 94 9.70 -11.34 -0.85
C ASP A 94 8.78 -12.55 -1.05
N TYR A 95 8.05 -12.56 -2.16
CA TYR A 95 7.20 -13.69 -2.54
C TYR A 95 7.83 -14.53 -3.67
N ALA A 96 9.10 -14.32 -4.03
CA ALA A 96 9.79 -15.18 -5.00
C ALA A 96 10.07 -16.59 -4.44
N GLN A 97 10.12 -16.73 -3.11
CA GLN A 97 10.54 -17.95 -2.42
C GLN A 97 9.38 -18.67 -1.70
N PRO A 98 9.40 -20.01 -1.59
CA PRO A 98 10.42 -20.93 -2.14
C PRO A 98 10.16 -21.28 -3.62
N THR A 99 8.93 -21.13 -4.11
CA THR A 99 8.58 -21.30 -5.54
C THR A 99 7.63 -20.20 -5.99
N PRO A 100 7.63 -19.79 -7.27
CA PRO A 100 6.71 -18.77 -7.77
C PRO A 100 5.23 -19.12 -7.55
N THR A 101 4.85 -20.41 -7.62
CA THR A 101 3.46 -20.82 -7.42
C THR A 101 3.01 -20.65 -5.97
N GLU A 102 3.83 -21.04 -5.00
CA GLU A 102 3.53 -20.81 -3.58
C GLU A 102 3.60 -19.32 -3.22
N GLY A 103 4.58 -18.61 -3.79
CA GLY A 103 4.73 -17.17 -3.68
C GLY A 103 3.48 -16.40 -4.07
N ARG A 104 2.94 -16.68 -5.27
CA ARG A 104 1.68 -16.11 -5.76
C ARG A 104 0.52 -16.37 -4.81
N ARG A 105 0.38 -17.62 -4.35
CA ARG A 105 -0.68 -17.99 -3.38
C ARG A 105 -0.54 -17.19 -2.08
N ASN A 106 0.65 -17.15 -1.51
CA ASN A 106 0.92 -16.43 -0.27
C ASN A 106 0.67 -14.92 -0.41
N ALA A 107 1.08 -14.33 -1.53
CA ALA A 107 0.82 -12.92 -1.84
C ALA A 107 -0.68 -12.63 -1.94
N ARG A 108 -1.45 -13.49 -2.63
CA ARG A 108 -2.91 -13.36 -2.77
C ARG A 108 -3.64 -13.52 -1.43
N ASP A 109 -3.17 -14.41 -0.56
CA ASP A 109 -3.75 -14.63 0.77
C ASP A 109 -3.46 -13.50 1.77
N GLU A 110 -2.24 -12.95 1.71
CA GLU A 110 -1.80 -11.85 2.59
C GLU A 110 -2.32 -10.49 2.10
N LEU A 111 -2.36 -10.27 0.78
CA LEU A 111 -2.64 -8.98 0.13
C LEU A 111 -3.83 -9.02 -0.85
N PRO A 112 -4.99 -9.61 -0.52
CA PRO A 112 -6.09 -9.77 -1.49
C PRO A 112 -6.60 -8.43 -2.04
N PHE A 113 -6.44 -7.34 -1.28
CA PHE A 113 -6.83 -6.00 -1.71
C PHE A 113 -5.93 -5.42 -2.81
N LEU A 114 -4.67 -5.86 -2.91
CA LEU A 114 -3.75 -5.42 -3.96
C LEU A 114 -4.24 -5.98 -5.30
N PHE A 115 -4.43 -7.30 -5.38
CA PHE A 115 -4.96 -7.97 -6.58
C PHE A 115 -6.35 -7.44 -6.96
N LYS A 116 -7.28 -7.38 -6.00
CA LYS A 116 -8.64 -6.86 -6.25
C LYS A 116 -8.63 -5.43 -6.81
N ALA A 117 -7.68 -4.58 -6.42
CA ALA A 117 -7.63 -3.20 -6.90
C ALA A 117 -7.37 -3.07 -8.41
N PHE A 118 -6.72 -4.07 -9.02
CA PHE A 118 -6.31 -4.06 -10.43
C PHE A 118 -7.07 -5.08 -11.29
N GLU A 119 -7.59 -6.16 -10.69
CA GLU A 119 -8.29 -7.23 -11.40
C GLU A 119 -9.80 -6.98 -11.57
N VAL A 120 -10.39 -6.09 -10.78
CA VAL A 120 -11.84 -5.81 -10.86
C VAL A 120 -12.20 -5.22 -12.23
N GLY A 121 -13.15 -5.87 -12.91
CA GLY A 121 -13.60 -5.49 -14.25
C GLY A 121 -12.75 -6.05 -15.39
N GLN A 122 -11.69 -6.79 -15.09
CA GLN A 122 -10.80 -7.40 -16.09
C GLN A 122 -11.16 -8.87 -16.32
N GLN A 123 -11.00 -9.36 -17.56
CA GLN A 123 -11.26 -10.77 -17.83
C GLN A 123 -10.16 -11.65 -17.20
N PRO A 124 -10.53 -12.76 -16.53
CA PRO A 124 -9.56 -13.69 -15.97
C PRO A 124 -8.78 -14.39 -17.09
N PRO A 125 -7.55 -14.87 -16.82
CA PRO A 125 -6.79 -15.62 -17.80
C PRO A 125 -7.52 -16.92 -18.20
N PRO A 126 -7.37 -17.39 -19.46
CA PRO A 126 -7.88 -18.68 -19.89
C PRO A 126 -7.33 -19.81 -19.00
N ARG A 127 -8.15 -20.84 -18.74
CA ARG A 127 -7.71 -21.98 -17.91
C ARG A 127 -6.55 -22.72 -18.59
N PRO A 128 -5.49 -23.10 -17.84
CA PRO A 128 -4.41 -23.94 -18.37
C PRO A 128 -4.96 -25.21 -19.05
N GLY A 129 -4.37 -25.60 -20.19
CA GLY A 129 -4.81 -26.76 -20.97
C GLY A 129 -6.01 -26.52 -21.89
N THR A 130 -6.43 -25.27 -22.07
CA THR A 130 -7.40 -24.91 -23.12
C THR A 130 -6.68 -24.44 -24.39
N LYS A 131 -7.24 -24.69 -25.57
CA LYS A 131 -6.68 -24.18 -26.85
C LYS A 131 -6.45 -22.66 -26.84
N ARG A 132 -7.23 -21.90 -26.05
CA ARG A 132 -7.07 -20.45 -25.85
C ARG A 132 -5.93 -20.08 -24.91
N ALA A 133 -5.50 -20.99 -24.03
CA ALA A 133 -4.32 -20.81 -23.18
C ALA A 133 -3.01 -21.13 -23.93
N GLU A 134 -3.07 -22.02 -24.93
CA GLU A 134 -1.91 -22.44 -25.74
C GLU A 134 -1.63 -21.50 -26.93
N ALA A 135 -2.61 -20.70 -27.36
CA ALA A 135 -2.42 -19.72 -28.42
C ALA A 135 -1.58 -18.52 -27.92
N PRO A 136 -0.68 -17.94 -28.76
CA PRO A 136 0.04 -16.72 -28.44
C PRO A 136 -0.98 -15.61 -28.09
N ARG A 137 -0.90 -15.09 -26.87
CA ARG A 137 -1.80 -14.03 -26.39
C ARG A 137 -1.05 -13.02 -25.55
N ALA A 138 -1.58 -11.80 -25.51
CA ALA A 138 -1.16 -10.83 -24.51
C ALA A 138 -1.41 -11.40 -23.10
N ALA A 139 -0.43 -11.25 -22.23
CA ALA A 139 -0.58 -11.60 -20.82
C ALA A 139 -1.61 -10.66 -20.17
N THR A 140 -2.44 -11.22 -19.30
CA THR A 140 -3.49 -10.48 -18.59
C THR A 140 -2.91 -9.75 -17.39
N ILE A 141 -3.62 -8.74 -16.88
CA ILE A 141 -3.22 -8.04 -15.64
C ILE A 141 -2.99 -8.99 -14.45
N HIS A 142 -3.74 -10.09 -14.40
CA HIS A 142 -3.61 -11.12 -13.37
C HIS A 142 -2.20 -11.74 -13.38
N GLU A 143 -1.70 -12.04 -14.58
CA GLU A 143 -0.36 -12.61 -14.79
C GLU A 143 0.73 -11.58 -14.52
N TYR A 144 0.57 -10.34 -15.00
CA TYR A 144 1.51 -9.26 -14.71
C TYR A 144 1.67 -9.03 -13.21
N LEU A 145 0.55 -8.94 -12.47
CA LEU A 145 0.57 -8.79 -11.02
C LEU A 145 1.29 -9.96 -10.35
N ASP A 146 0.92 -11.18 -10.73
CA ASP A 146 1.51 -12.41 -10.21
C ASP A 146 3.03 -12.43 -10.43
N TRP A 147 3.50 -12.19 -11.66
CA TRP A 147 4.93 -12.14 -11.99
C TRP A 147 5.66 -11.02 -11.29
N THR A 148 5.02 -9.86 -11.13
CA THR A 148 5.61 -8.71 -10.43
C THR A 148 5.76 -8.99 -8.95
N VAL A 149 4.76 -9.57 -8.27
CA VAL A 149 4.88 -9.85 -6.83
C VAL A 149 5.88 -10.98 -6.54
N THR A 150 6.03 -11.94 -7.45
CA THR A 150 7.01 -13.03 -7.32
C THR A 150 8.36 -12.74 -7.94
N ALA A 151 8.54 -11.52 -8.48
CA ALA A 151 9.77 -11.09 -9.12
C ALA A 151 10.31 -12.09 -10.16
N SER A 152 9.42 -12.63 -11.00
CA SER A 152 9.75 -13.68 -11.96
C SER A 152 10.84 -13.21 -12.93
N GLU A 153 11.99 -13.89 -12.96
CA GLU A 153 13.03 -13.60 -13.94
C GLU A 153 12.56 -14.07 -15.34
N PRO A 154 12.84 -13.30 -16.40
CA PRO A 154 12.54 -13.71 -17.77
C PRO A 154 13.44 -14.89 -18.17
N GLU A 155 12.89 -15.84 -18.92
CA GLU A 155 13.65 -16.97 -19.48
C GLU A 155 14.33 -16.58 -20.80
N ASP A 156 13.71 -15.65 -21.56
CA ASP A 156 14.19 -15.19 -22.87
C ASP A 156 14.43 -13.66 -22.92
N PRO A 157 15.48 -13.15 -23.60
CA PRO A 157 15.72 -11.74 -23.92
C PRO A 157 14.51 -10.95 -24.46
N ASP A 158 13.55 -11.64 -25.10
CA ASP A 158 12.36 -11.02 -25.69
C ASP A 158 11.15 -10.97 -24.74
N GLU A 159 11.23 -11.64 -23.59
CA GLU A 159 10.18 -11.59 -22.57
C GLU A 159 10.19 -10.26 -21.81
N LEU A 160 9.14 -10.05 -21.00
CA LEU A 160 9.10 -8.92 -20.08
C LEU A 160 9.92 -9.25 -18.84
N ASP A 161 10.72 -8.29 -18.41
CA ASP A 161 11.53 -8.43 -17.21
C ASP A 161 10.70 -8.07 -15.98
N PHE A 162 10.37 -9.07 -15.15
CA PHE A 162 9.77 -8.89 -13.82
C PHE A 162 10.78 -9.17 -12.70
N GLY A 163 12.06 -9.32 -13.00
CA GLY A 163 13.09 -9.60 -12.02
C GLY A 163 13.31 -8.45 -11.03
N GLY A 164 13.62 -8.81 -9.78
CA GLY A 164 14.06 -7.87 -8.75
C GLY A 164 12.98 -7.00 -8.10
N PHE A 165 11.70 -7.29 -8.33
CA PHE A 165 10.63 -6.67 -7.55
C PHE A 165 10.65 -7.11 -6.07
N ARG A 166 10.24 -6.19 -5.20
CA ARG A 166 9.93 -6.43 -3.79
C ARG A 166 8.55 -5.88 -3.49
N VAL A 167 7.91 -6.40 -2.43
CA VAL A 167 6.60 -5.88 -2.00
C VAL A 167 6.77 -5.15 -0.68
N LEU A 168 6.54 -3.84 -0.70
CA LEU A 168 6.48 -3.01 0.49
C LEU A 168 5.05 -3.06 1.04
N ILE A 169 4.90 -3.45 2.30
CA ILE A 169 3.61 -3.53 2.97
C ILE A 169 3.53 -2.54 4.12
N LEU A 170 2.34 -1.99 4.35
CA LEU A 170 1.99 -1.18 5.50
C LEU A 170 1.01 -1.94 6.38
N MET A 171 1.30 -2.04 7.67
CA MET A 171 0.49 -2.74 8.66
C MET A 171 0.14 -1.81 9.83
N PRO A 172 -1.04 -1.94 10.45
CA PRO A 172 -1.36 -1.18 11.65
C PRO A 172 -0.58 -1.75 12.83
N ARG A 173 0.01 -0.86 13.62
CA ARG A 173 0.68 -1.22 14.87
C ARG A 173 -0.35 -1.57 15.93
N PHE A 174 -0.15 -2.69 16.60
CA PHE A 174 -0.89 -3.03 17.80
C PHE A 174 -0.40 -2.16 18.97
N LYS A 175 -1.34 -1.50 19.64
CA LYS A 175 -1.07 -0.67 20.83
C LYS A 175 -1.60 -1.37 22.06
N LEU A 176 -0.71 -1.73 22.98
CA LEU A 176 -1.09 -2.08 24.34
C LEU A 176 -1.55 -0.78 25.04
N GLN A 177 -2.81 -0.72 25.46
CA GLN A 177 -3.33 0.45 26.20
C GLN A 177 -2.68 0.56 27.59
N TRP A 178 -2.47 -0.59 28.24
CA TRP A 178 -1.82 -0.71 29.54
C TRP A 178 -0.87 -1.90 29.48
N PRO A 179 0.42 -1.67 29.28
CA PRO A 179 1.37 -2.77 29.35
C PRO A 179 1.44 -3.34 30.78
N PRO A 180 1.66 -4.64 30.95
CA PRO A 180 2.03 -5.15 32.27
C PRO A 180 3.37 -4.55 32.73
N PRO A 181 3.63 -4.38 34.04
CA PRO A 181 4.91 -3.88 34.57
C PRO A 181 6.13 -4.69 34.11
N SER A 182 5.92 -5.98 33.82
CA SER A 182 6.93 -6.91 33.30
C SER A 182 7.00 -6.97 31.76
N ALA A 183 6.27 -6.10 31.06
CA ALA A 183 6.31 -6.07 29.60
C ALA A 183 7.75 -5.84 29.13
N PRO A 184 8.17 -6.48 28.03
CA PRO A 184 9.47 -6.24 27.44
C PRO A 184 9.47 -4.85 26.79
N TYR A 185 9.55 -3.79 27.60
CA TYR A 185 9.99 -2.47 27.19
C TYR A 185 11.50 -2.37 27.09
N ASN A 186 12.18 -3.37 27.64
CA ASN A 186 13.58 -3.30 27.98
C ASN A 186 14.39 -4.10 26.98
N SER A 187 14.50 -3.57 25.77
CA SER A 187 15.84 -3.45 25.24
C SER A 187 15.90 -2.26 24.29
N ASP A 188 16.68 -1.25 24.66
CA ASP A 188 17.24 -0.29 23.70
C ASP A 188 18.26 -1.02 22.84
N GLN A 189 17.84 -2.10 22.17
CA GLN A 189 18.68 -2.75 21.18
C GLN A 189 18.93 -1.74 20.07
N PRO A 190 20.20 -1.56 19.65
CA PRO A 190 20.50 -0.66 18.55
C PRO A 190 19.68 -1.06 17.32
N LEU A 191 19.23 -0.05 16.57
CA LEU A 191 18.54 -0.30 15.31
C LEU A 191 19.44 -1.13 14.41
N VAL A 192 18.94 -2.27 13.94
CA VAL A 192 19.65 -3.11 12.96
C VAL A 192 19.95 -2.29 11.69
N HIS A 193 19.05 -1.38 11.32
CA HIS A 193 19.20 -0.47 10.16
C HIS A 193 18.82 0.96 10.54
N SER A 194 19.78 1.72 11.07
CA SER A 194 19.57 3.11 11.51
C SER A 194 19.13 4.07 10.40
N GLN A 195 19.34 3.70 9.14
CA GLN A 195 18.99 4.51 7.98
C GLN A 195 17.52 4.38 7.55
N LEU A 196 16.82 3.32 7.95
CA LEU A 196 15.44 3.03 7.52
C LEU A 196 14.42 3.28 8.64
N GLY A 197 13.31 3.94 8.32
CA GLY A 197 12.20 4.17 9.25
C GLY A 197 12.54 5.16 10.37
N ALA A 198 12.17 4.87 11.61
CA ALA A 198 12.41 5.74 12.76
C ALA A 198 13.89 5.82 13.16
N PRO A 199 14.39 7.00 13.60
CA PRO A 199 15.80 7.18 13.97
C PRO A 199 16.19 6.48 15.27
N LEU A 200 15.23 6.01 16.06
CA LEU A 200 15.47 5.31 17.31
C LEU A 200 14.51 4.10 17.44
N PRO A 201 14.87 3.04 18.21
CA PRO A 201 14.08 1.80 18.34
C PRO A 201 12.66 2.02 18.91
N PRO A 202 11.59 1.51 18.30
CA PRO A 202 10.22 1.79 18.72
C PRO A 202 9.95 1.45 20.20
N ILE A 203 9.27 2.34 20.92
CA ILE A 203 8.84 2.11 22.32
C ILE A 203 7.31 2.32 22.40
N PRO A 204 6.51 1.33 22.84
CA PRO A 204 6.87 -0.08 23.07
C PRO A 204 7.43 -0.77 21.81
N HIS A 205 8.00 -1.97 21.95
CA HIS A 205 8.35 -2.81 20.81
C HIS A 205 7.19 -2.92 19.80
N ILE A 206 7.53 -3.01 18.52
CA ILE A 206 6.52 -3.18 17.47
C ILE A 206 5.83 -4.53 17.67
N LEU A 207 4.53 -4.46 17.87
CA LEU A 207 3.62 -5.60 17.79
C LEU A 207 2.70 -5.36 16.61
N VAL A 208 2.48 -6.39 15.80
CA VAL A 208 1.57 -6.35 14.65
C VAL A 208 0.58 -7.49 14.81
N HIS A 209 -0.71 -7.18 14.79
CA HIS A 209 -1.78 -8.19 14.94
C HIS A 209 -2.70 -8.27 13.71
N GLN A 210 -2.70 -7.26 12.85
CA GLN A 210 -3.64 -7.21 11.73
C GLN A 210 -2.93 -7.42 10.40
N LYS A 211 -3.71 -7.87 9.42
CA LYS A 211 -3.28 -7.99 8.04
C LYS A 211 -2.80 -6.64 7.48
N PRO A 212 -1.96 -6.65 6.43
CA PRO A 212 -1.57 -5.43 5.73
C PRO A 212 -2.78 -4.62 5.25
N ILE A 213 -2.64 -3.29 5.29
CA ILE A 213 -3.69 -2.32 4.93
C ILE A 213 -3.34 -1.51 3.70
N SER A 214 -2.08 -1.47 3.30
CA SER A 214 -1.62 -0.93 2.02
C SER A 214 -0.38 -1.71 1.56
N ALA A 215 -0.18 -1.79 0.26
CA ALA A 215 0.97 -2.47 -0.33
C ALA A 215 1.36 -1.79 -1.64
N ALA A 216 2.65 -1.85 -1.97
CA ALA A 216 3.18 -1.44 -3.25
C ALA A 216 4.26 -2.41 -3.71
N THR A 217 4.34 -2.68 -5.01
CA THR A 217 5.49 -3.33 -5.61
C THR A 217 6.55 -2.26 -5.90
N ILE A 218 7.82 -2.58 -5.65
CA ILE A 218 8.93 -1.66 -5.88
C ILE A 218 10.08 -2.39 -6.58
N ARG A 219 10.76 -1.71 -7.51
CA ARG A 219 11.96 -2.20 -8.20
C ARG A 219 12.93 -1.07 -8.45
N ILE A 220 14.23 -1.37 -8.39
CA ILE A 220 15.29 -0.37 -8.62
C ILE A 220 15.79 -0.46 -10.06
N GLY A 221 16.08 0.70 -10.63
CA GLY A 221 16.92 0.84 -11.79
C GLY A 221 17.97 1.95 -11.62
N PRO A 222 18.66 2.34 -12.70
CA PRO A 222 19.77 3.28 -12.64
C PRO A 222 19.31 4.70 -12.23
N GLY A 223 19.39 5.03 -10.94
CA GLY A 223 19.03 6.36 -10.43
C GLY A 223 17.52 6.57 -10.20
N TRP A 224 16.72 5.51 -10.23
CA TRP A 224 15.27 5.58 -9.99
C TRP A 224 14.73 4.32 -9.31
N LEU A 225 13.58 4.46 -8.66
CA LEU A 225 12.79 3.37 -8.09
C LEU A 225 11.40 3.38 -8.72
N GLU A 226 11.02 2.28 -9.34
CA GLU A 226 9.73 2.09 -10.00
C GLU A 226 8.69 1.53 -9.02
N VAL A 227 7.46 2.04 -9.10
CA VAL A 227 6.30 1.63 -8.31
C VAL A 227 5.10 1.35 -9.23
N PRO A 228 5.00 0.15 -9.82
CA PRO A 228 3.98 -0.12 -10.83
C PRO A 228 2.62 -0.47 -10.22
N PHE A 229 2.60 -1.14 -9.07
CA PHE A 229 1.36 -1.46 -8.36
C PHE A 229 1.34 -0.84 -6.98
N TYR A 230 0.23 -0.19 -6.68
CA TYR A 230 0.04 0.57 -5.44
C TYR A 230 -1.42 0.50 -5.01
N ALA A 231 -1.70 -0.05 -3.82
CA ALA A 231 -3.07 -0.16 -3.34
C ALA A 231 -3.19 0.03 -1.82
N THR A 232 -4.34 0.59 -1.43
CA THR A 232 -4.81 0.63 -0.03
C THR A 232 -6.14 -0.11 0.04
N GLN A 233 -6.28 -0.96 1.06
CA GLN A 233 -7.52 -1.67 1.36
C GLN A 233 -8.69 -0.68 1.42
N GLU A 234 -9.79 -1.02 0.75
CA GLU A 234 -10.94 -0.12 0.54
C GLU A 234 -11.47 0.51 1.84
N THR A 235 -11.67 -0.30 2.89
CA THR A 235 -12.13 0.13 4.21
C THR A 235 -11.12 0.99 5.00
N ARG A 236 -9.89 1.09 4.49
CA ARG A 236 -8.76 1.83 5.08
C ARG A 236 -8.32 3.03 4.23
N ARG A 237 -9.00 3.31 3.11
CA ARG A 237 -8.77 4.51 2.27
C ARG A 237 -9.14 5.79 3.02
N ASN A 238 -8.65 6.93 2.54
CA ASN A 238 -8.92 8.28 3.10
C ASN A 238 -8.46 8.50 4.56
N ARG A 239 -7.58 7.64 5.09
CA ARG A 239 -7.00 7.75 6.45
C ARG A 239 -5.51 8.10 6.46
N GLY A 240 -4.97 8.52 5.31
CA GLY A 240 -3.54 8.80 5.15
C GLY A 240 -2.63 7.57 5.04
N ASN A 241 -3.17 6.35 5.00
CA ASN A 241 -2.38 5.11 4.86
C ASN A 241 -1.58 5.06 3.55
N GLY A 242 -2.17 5.55 2.45
CA GLY A 242 -1.41 5.72 1.21
C GLY A 242 -0.23 6.68 1.42
N ARG A 243 -0.46 7.88 1.97
CA ARG A 243 0.65 8.80 2.22
C ARG A 243 1.75 8.17 3.09
N ALA A 244 1.38 7.38 4.11
CA ALA A 244 2.32 6.66 4.96
C ALA A 244 3.17 5.63 4.17
N LEU A 245 2.54 4.83 3.31
CA LEU A 245 3.26 3.87 2.46
C LEU A 245 4.24 4.58 1.51
N LEU A 246 3.84 5.71 0.91
CA LEU A 246 4.74 6.51 0.08
C LEU A 246 5.93 7.08 0.88
N GLU A 247 5.72 7.54 2.11
CA GLU A 247 6.81 7.97 2.99
C GLU A 247 7.80 6.83 3.30
N SER A 248 7.32 5.59 3.43
CA SER A 248 8.19 4.40 3.53
C SER A 248 8.99 4.12 2.26
N ILE A 249 8.40 4.31 1.07
CA ILE A 249 9.12 4.21 -0.21
C ILE A 249 10.21 5.30 -0.29
N GLU A 250 9.89 6.53 0.11
CA GLU A 250 10.86 7.63 0.16
C GLU A 250 12.03 7.31 1.11
N ASP A 251 11.78 6.67 2.26
CA ASP A 251 12.84 6.24 3.18
C ASP A 251 13.75 5.18 2.57
N ILE A 252 13.20 4.19 1.84
CA ILE A 252 13.98 3.21 1.09
C ILE A 252 14.85 3.92 0.05
N CYS A 253 14.29 4.86 -0.71
CA CYS A 253 15.05 5.61 -1.70
C CYS A 253 16.21 6.40 -1.07
N ARG A 254 15.98 7.08 0.05
CA ARG A 254 17.03 7.84 0.77
C ARG A 254 18.14 6.95 1.30
N MET A 255 17.79 5.76 1.81
CA MET A 255 18.75 4.77 2.26
C MET A 255 19.63 4.31 1.10
N LEU A 256 19.00 3.93 -0.02
CA LEU A 256 19.67 3.41 -1.21
C LEU A 256 20.25 4.49 -2.14
N LYS A 257 20.18 5.76 -1.75
CA LYS A 257 20.66 6.92 -2.53
C LYS A 257 20.02 7.04 -3.91
N ILE A 258 18.77 6.61 -4.01
CA ILE A 258 17.95 6.76 -5.21
C ILE A 258 17.27 8.13 -5.15
N PRO A 259 17.52 9.02 -6.13
CA PRO A 259 17.00 10.39 -6.09
C PRO A 259 15.54 10.49 -6.56
N ARG A 260 14.98 9.47 -7.21
CA ARG A 260 13.70 9.58 -7.91
C ARG A 260 12.82 8.35 -7.80
N ILE A 261 11.52 8.58 -7.70
CA ILE A 261 10.47 7.56 -7.77
C ILE A 261 9.75 7.73 -9.11
N LEU A 262 9.60 6.63 -9.84
CA LEU A 262 8.79 6.52 -11.05
C LEU A 262 7.55 5.68 -10.74
N LEU A 263 6.39 6.12 -11.22
CA LEU A 263 5.12 5.43 -11.01
C LEU A 263 4.32 5.46 -12.31
N CYS A 264 3.60 4.38 -12.60
CA CYS A 264 2.55 4.39 -13.62
C CYS A 264 1.19 4.60 -12.95
N SER A 265 0.55 5.73 -13.21
CA SER A 265 -0.79 6.05 -12.72
C SER A 265 -1.81 5.67 -13.78
N THR A 266 -2.99 5.19 -13.39
CA THR A 266 -4.16 5.17 -14.29
C THR A 266 -4.40 6.58 -14.85
N ASP A 267 -4.80 6.66 -16.12
CA ASP A 267 -5.13 7.92 -16.80
C ASP A 267 -6.50 8.49 -16.38
N ASP A 268 -6.81 8.42 -15.09
CA ASP A 268 -7.99 9.01 -14.48
C ASP A 268 -7.63 10.37 -13.84
N SER A 269 -8.43 11.39 -14.12
CA SER A 269 -8.17 12.76 -13.65
C SER A 269 -8.07 12.87 -12.12
N ARG A 270 -8.88 12.11 -11.37
CA ARG A 270 -8.89 12.12 -9.90
C ARG A 270 -7.66 11.42 -9.34
N VAL A 271 -7.25 10.29 -9.92
CA VAL A 271 -6.03 9.58 -9.54
C VAL A 271 -4.79 10.44 -9.84
N LYS A 272 -4.69 11.01 -11.04
CA LYS A 272 -3.60 11.93 -11.43
C LYS A 272 -3.48 13.12 -10.48
N ASN A 273 -4.60 13.76 -10.13
CA ASN A 273 -4.62 14.87 -9.18
C ASN A 273 -4.18 14.45 -7.77
N THR A 274 -4.49 13.22 -7.36
CA THR A 274 -4.02 12.67 -6.08
C THR A 274 -2.50 12.54 -6.07
N TRP A 275 -1.89 11.99 -7.12
CA TRP A 275 -0.44 11.89 -7.24
C TRP A 275 0.25 13.25 -7.31
N ARG A 276 -0.31 14.22 -8.05
CA ARG A 276 0.21 15.59 -8.08
C ARG A 276 0.25 16.24 -6.70
N ARG A 277 -0.81 16.07 -5.89
CA ARG A 277 -0.83 16.55 -4.49
C ARG A 277 0.21 15.87 -3.61
N LEU A 278 0.66 14.68 -3.98
CA LEU A 278 1.73 13.94 -3.31
C LEU A 278 3.13 14.31 -3.83
N GLY A 279 3.23 15.27 -4.75
CA GLY A 279 4.48 15.79 -5.30
C GLY A 279 4.97 15.10 -6.57
N PHE A 280 4.12 14.34 -7.26
CA PHE A 280 4.47 13.75 -8.55
C PHE A 280 4.18 14.72 -9.71
N ASN A 281 5.05 14.70 -10.70
CA ASN A 281 4.91 15.40 -11.97
C ASN A 281 4.64 14.39 -13.09
N PHE A 282 4.01 14.84 -14.18
CA PHE A 282 3.93 14.04 -15.39
C PHE A 282 5.32 13.88 -16.00
N THR A 283 5.61 12.69 -16.49
CA THR A 283 6.89 12.37 -17.11
C THR A 283 6.73 12.32 -18.62
N THR A 284 7.47 13.16 -19.33
CA THR A 284 7.56 13.12 -20.80
C THR A 284 8.56 12.07 -21.27
N LYS A 285 8.59 11.77 -22.57
CA LYS A 285 9.61 10.87 -23.12
C LYS A 285 11.01 11.46 -22.95
N GLU A 286 11.14 12.77 -23.15
CA GLU A 286 12.38 13.51 -22.97
C GLU A 286 12.88 13.47 -21.53
N ASP A 287 11.97 13.45 -20.55
CA ASP A 287 12.32 13.26 -19.14
C ASP A 287 12.86 11.85 -18.88
N LEU A 288 12.23 10.81 -19.43
CA LEU A 288 12.71 9.43 -19.32
C LEU A 288 14.09 9.26 -19.97
N ASP A 289 14.29 9.84 -21.15
CA ASP A 289 15.58 9.81 -21.86
C ASP A 289 16.68 10.50 -21.04
N LYS A 290 16.39 11.67 -20.43
CA LYS A 290 17.32 12.36 -19.51
C LYS A 290 17.64 11.55 -18.25
N MET A 291 16.71 10.69 -17.83
CA MET A 291 16.90 9.78 -16.70
C MET A 291 17.63 8.49 -17.08
N GLY A 292 17.94 8.30 -18.37
CA GLY A 292 18.53 7.06 -18.87
C GLY A 292 17.57 5.87 -18.78
N VAL A 293 16.26 6.13 -18.76
CA VAL A 293 15.22 5.10 -18.76
C VAL A 293 14.88 4.77 -20.21
N THR A 294 14.98 3.49 -20.56
CA THR A 294 14.60 2.97 -21.87
C THR A 294 13.20 2.36 -21.82
N ARG A 295 12.58 2.16 -22.99
CA ARG A 295 11.23 1.59 -23.12
C ARG A 295 11.06 0.21 -22.44
N HIS A 296 12.13 -0.56 -22.31
CA HIS A 296 12.07 -1.92 -21.75
C HIS A 296 12.42 -1.98 -20.25
N ASP A 297 12.77 -0.84 -19.64
CA ASP A 297 13.18 -0.81 -18.24
C ASP A 297 11.98 -0.84 -17.27
N LEU A 298 10.86 -0.23 -17.68
CA LEU A 298 9.67 -0.06 -16.85
C LEU A 298 8.55 -0.99 -17.32
N LEU A 299 7.67 -1.37 -16.39
CA LEU A 299 6.40 -1.97 -16.72
C LEU A 299 5.47 -0.88 -17.28
N HIS A 300 5.11 -1.04 -18.54
CA HIS A 300 4.12 -0.20 -19.21
C HIS A 300 2.78 -0.93 -19.24
N MET A 301 1.73 -0.25 -18.81
CA MET A 301 0.36 -0.77 -18.80
C MET A 301 -0.55 0.13 -19.62
N ASP A 302 -1.55 -0.46 -20.27
CA ASP A 302 -2.55 0.28 -21.04
C ASP A 302 -3.33 1.26 -20.15
N ASN A 303 -3.70 2.40 -20.72
CA ASN A 303 -4.41 3.48 -20.02
C ASN A 303 -3.68 3.99 -18.77
N THR A 304 -2.34 3.95 -18.79
CA THR A 304 -1.51 4.55 -17.74
C THR A 304 -0.67 5.71 -18.25
N VAL A 305 -0.39 6.65 -17.37
CA VAL A 305 0.53 7.76 -17.57
C VAL A 305 1.71 7.60 -16.63
N GLN A 306 2.92 7.80 -17.16
CA GLN A 306 4.12 7.79 -16.34
C GLN A 306 4.25 9.12 -15.58
N MET A 307 4.57 9.00 -14.30
CA MET A 307 4.77 10.13 -13.39
C MET A 307 6.06 9.93 -12.60
N HIS A 308 6.70 11.02 -12.22
CA HIS A 308 7.93 10.99 -11.42
C HIS A 308 7.86 11.93 -10.23
N LYS A 309 8.62 11.61 -9.20
CA LYS A 309 8.79 12.44 -8.01
C LYS A 309 10.24 12.39 -7.57
N ASP A 310 10.84 13.56 -7.38
CA ASP A 310 12.14 13.64 -6.70
C ASP A 310 11.96 13.32 -5.21
N VAL A 311 12.88 12.52 -4.68
CA VAL A 311 12.84 12.04 -3.30
C VAL A 311 13.19 13.22 -2.39
N PRO A 312 12.24 13.72 -1.58
CA PRO A 312 12.51 14.88 -0.76
C PRO A 312 13.51 14.53 0.35
N PRO A 313 14.24 15.51 0.92
CA PRO A 313 15.08 15.27 2.08
C PRO A 313 14.26 14.72 3.25
N ARG A 314 14.93 14.02 4.17
CA ARG A 314 14.25 13.43 5.33
C ARG A 314 13.68 14.55 6.20
N ALA A 315 12.39 14.46 6.52
CA ALA A 315 11.76 15.38 7.44
C ALA A 315 12.47 15.33 8.81
N PRO A 316 12.72 16.48 9.47
CA PRO A 316 13.56 16.57 10.67
C PRO A 316 12.78 16.17 11.94
N TRP A 317 12.07 15.03 11.91
CA TRP A 317 11.33 14.51 13.04
C TRP A 317 12.24 14.31 14.25
N LYS A 318 11.84 14.87 15.39
CA LYS A 318 12.50 14.68 16.68
C LYS A 318 11.69 13.70 17.53
N PRO A 319 12.34 12.67 18.09
CA PRO A 319 11.68 11.76 19.00
C PRO A 319 11.48 12.43 20.37
N ILE A 320 10.35 12.15 21.02
CA ILE A 320 10.07 12.47 22.42
C ILE A 320 9.51 11.22 23.10
N SER A 321 9.91 10.98 24.34
CA SER A 321 9.41 9.86 25.13
C SER A 321 8.39 10.36 26.14
N LEU A 322 7.18 9.81 26.10
CA LEU A 322 6.17 9.97 27.14
C LEU A 322 6.29 8.80 28.12
N VAL A 323 6.48 9.11 29.39
CA VAL A 323 6.66 8.13 30.47
C VAL A 323 5.63 8.41 31.56
N HIS A 324 4.83 7.40 31.92
CA HIS A 324 3.86 7.47 33.02
C HIS A 324 3.75 6.10 33.71
N GLY A 325 4.36 5.98 34.89
CA GLY A 325 4.54 4.68 35.55
C GLY A 325 5.32 3.73 34.64
N ASP A 326 4.77 2.54 34.41
CA ASP A 326 5.36 1.53 33.51
C ASP A 326 5.08 1.79 32.02
N MET A 327 4.19 2.74 31.70
CA MET A 327 3.91 3.10 30.32
C MET A 327 5.03 3.96 29.76
N LYS A 328 5.71 3.44 28.72
CA LYS A 328 6.63 4.21 27.88
C LYS A 328 6.10 4.23 26.45
N GLN A 329 6.04 5.41 25.85
CA GLN A 329 5.64 5.59 24.45
C GLN A 329 6.54 6.59 23.76
N ARG A 330 7.03 6.24 22.57
CA ARG A 330 7.71 7.21 21.70
C ARG A 330 6.71 7.93 20.81
N LEU A 331 6.84 9.24 20.79
CA LEU A 331 6.15 10.15 19.87
C LEU A 331 7.19 10.89 19.03
N TYR A 332 6.72 11.56 17.98
CA TYR A 332 7.55 12.38 17.11
C TYR A 332 6.91 13.74 16.92
N TYR A 333 7.73 14.77 16.91
CA TYR A 333 7.32 16.14 16.59
C TYR A 333 8.26 16.74 15.56
N MET A 334 7.77 17.72 14.80
CA MET A 334 8.57 18.45 13.82
C MET A 334 8.94 19.82 14.41
N PRO A 335 10.23 20.10 14.66
CA PRO A 335 10.65 21.41 15.17
C PRO A 335 10.24 22.53 14.20
N GLY A 336 9.74 23.65 14.73
CA GLY A 336 9.36 24.81 13.92
C GLY A 336 8.06 24.66 13.11
N GLY A 337 7.39 23.50 13.16
CA GLY A 337 6.05 23.31 12.55
C GLY A 337 4.89 23.85 13.38
N GLY A 338 5.17 24.40 14.56
CA GLY A 338 4.20 24.90 15.51
C GLY A 338 3.84 26.36 15.24
N GLY A 339 2.96 26.60 14.26
CA GLY A 339 1.86 27.50 14.62
C GLY A 339 1.18 26.84 15.81
N VAL A 340 1.12 27.51 16.96
CA VAL A 340 0.42 26.99 18.14
C VAL A 340 -0.98 26.57 17.64
N PRO A 341 -1.35 25.29 17.69
CA PRO A 341 -2.71 24.91 17.33
C PRO A 341 -3.62 25.74 18.22
N PRO A 342 -4.60 26.47 17.68
CA PRO A 342 -5.46 27.32 18.50
C PRO A 342 -6.00 26.44 19.62
N VAL A 343 -5.68 26.82 20.85
CA VAL A 343 -6.26 26.18 22.02
C VAL A 343 -7.77 26.39 21.88
N PRO A 344 -8.60 25.34 21.82
CA PRO A 344 -10.04 25.52 21.79
C PRO A 344 -10.44 26.39 22.98
N GLU A 345 -11.12 27.51 22.74
CA GLU A 345 -11.51 28.50 23.77
C GLU A 345 -12.28 27.85 24.94
N GLU A 346 -12.89 26.70 24.69
CA GLU A 346 -13.58 25.86 25.67
C GLU A 346 -12.70 25.44 26.86
N ILE A 347 -11.38 25.28 26.68
CA ILE A 347 -10.45 24.95 27.77
C ILE A 347 -10.02 26.21 28.54
N MET A 348 -9.96 27.37 27.88
CA MET A 348 -9.60 28.64 28.54
C MET A 348 -10.74 29.18 29.41
N ASN A 349 -11.99 28.89 29.05
CA ASN A 349 -13.16 29.41 29.77
C ASN A 349 -13.59 28.58 31.00
N MET A 350 -12.94 27.44 31.30
CA MET A 350 -13.24 26.66 32.51
C MET A 350 -12.67 27.26 33.82
N ASN A 351 -11.80 28.27 33.74
CA ASN A 351 -11.26 28.96 34.91
C ASN A 351 -12.01 30.25 35.29
N THR A 352 -13.01 30.68 34.50
CA THR A 352 -13.93 31.77 34.87
C THR A 352 -15.23 31.19 35.40
N THR A 353 -15.21 30.93 36.70
CA THR A 353 -16.32 30.58 37.58
C THR A 353 -17.59 31.40 37.30
N LYS A 354 -18.71 30.71 37.05
CA LYS A 354 -20.01 31.12 37.60
C LYS A 354 -20.24 30.30 38.86
N PRO A 355 -20.47 30.92 40.04
CA PRO A 355 -20.94 30.19 41.21
C PRO A 355 -22.30 29.58 40.87
N MET A 356 -22.43 28.27 41.01
CA MET A 356 -23.72 27.58 40.89
C MET A 356 -24.66 28.12 41.98
N PRO A 357 -25.89 28.53 41.65
CA PRO A 357 -26.87 28.92 42.65
C PRO A 357 -27.29 27.68 43.43
N GLY A 358 -27.37 27.84 44.76
CA GLY A 358 -27.64 26.76 45.70
C GLY A 358 -28.90 25.95 45.35
N GLY A 359 -28.70 24.65 45.17
CA GLY A 359 -29.76 23.66 44.94
C GLY A 359 -29.69 22.55 45.99
N LYS A 360 -30.52 22.70 47.01
CA LYS A 360 -31.02 21.73 48.01
C LYS A 360 -30.33 20.36 48.15
N LEU A 361 -29.73 20.18 49.33
CA LEU A 361 -29.53 18.91 50.02
C LEU A 361 -30.89 18.22 50.31
N LEU A 362 -31.08 17.04 49.73
CA LEU A 362 -31.90 15.92 50.23
C LEU A 362 -31.06 14.68 49.87
N GLY A 363 -30.58 13.82 50.76
CA GLY A 363 -31.20 13.33 51.99
C GLY A 363 -31.46 11.82 51.79
N GLY A 364 -30.54 10.98 52.27
CA GLY A 364 -30.76 9.59 52.73
C GLY A 364 -31.22 8.52 51.72
N GLY A 365 -30.47 7.41 51.66
CA GLY A 365 -30.93 6.20 50.97
C GLY A 365 -29.93 5.06 50.96
N SER A 366 -29.71 4.46 52.12
CA SER A 366 -29.03 3.18 52.30
C SER A 366 -29.74 2.05 51.55
N GLY A 367 -28.98 1.10 50.99
CA GLY A 367 -29.45 -0.30 50.93
C GLY A 367 -29.27 -1.09 49.63
N ALA A 368 -28.66 -2.26 49.82
CA ALA A 368 -28.93 -3.54 49.16
C ALA A 368 -28.15 -3.93 47.89
N ALA A 369 -27.33 -4.95 48.10
CA ALA A 369 -26.69 -5.83 47.14
C ALA A 369 -27.69 -6.80 46.45
N ALA A 370 -27.38 -7.19 45.21
CA ALA A 370 -27.74 -8.42 44.48
C ALA A 370 -27.69 -8.11 42.97
N LYS A 371 -27.32 -8.97 42.02
CA LYS A 371 -26.98 -10.39 41.99
C LYS A 371 -26.25 -10.61 40.66
N LYS A 372 -25.16 -11.38 40.66
CA LYS A 372 -24.55 -11.94 39.45
C LYS A 372 -25.51 -12.97 38.85
N THR A 373 -25.83 -12.85 37.56
CA THR A 373 -26.42 -13.93 36.76
C THR A 373 -25.36 -14.48 35.82
N THR A 374 -24.80 -15.62 36.20
CA THR A 374 -23.93 -16.46 35.37
C THR A 374 -24.79 -17.41 34.53
N ASN A 375 -24.68 -17.35 33.21
CA ASN A 375 -25.24 -18.36 32.32
C ASN A 375 -24.30 -19.59 32.24
N PRO A 376 -24.80 -20.83 32.35
CA PRO A 376 -23.99 -22.03 32.19
C PRO A 376 -23.76 -22.41 30.71
N PRO A 377 -22.67 -23.13 30.38
CA PRO A 377 -22.36 -23.53 29.02
C PRO A 377 -23.19 -24.74 28.55
N LYS A 378 -23.64 -24.69 27.29
CA LYS A 378 -24.33 -25.79 26.60
C LYS A 378 -23.37 -26.97 26.38
N LYS A 379 -23.80 -28.16 26.82
CA LYS A 379 -23.17 -29.45 26.51
C LYS A 379 -23.27 -29.75 25.00
N ARG A 380 -22.14 -30.07 24.36
CA ARG A 380 -22.06 -30.74 23.05
C ARG A 380 -22.45 -32.21 23.24
N LYS A 381 -23.38 -32.72 22.42
CA LYS A 381 -23.64 -34.15 22.26
C LYS A 381 -22.51 -34.77 21.41
N ARG A 382 -22.15 -36.00 21.77
CA ARG A 382 -21.25 -36.88 21.02
C ARG A 382 -21.86 -37.30 19.70
#